data_AF-A0A4U5NFM1-F1
#
_entry.id   AF-A0A4U5NFM1-F1
#
_cell.length_a   1.000
_cell.length_b   1.000
_cell.length_c   1.000
_cell.angle_alpha   90.00
_cell.angle_beta   90.00
_cell.angle_gamma   90.00
#
_symmetry.space_group_name_H-M   'P 1'
#
loop_
_entity.id
_entity.type
_entity.pdbx_description
1 polymer ?
#
loop_
_entity_poly.entity_id
_entity_poly.type
_entity_poly.pdbx_seq_one_letter_code
_entity_poly.pdbx_strand_id
1 'polypeptide(L)'
;MRSLAVFLIFLGLVQSQFIDATVCSNLQKVCFDIVHDSFEEGLFRAVTFQSGDLKGGEAYMSRVSLRAPRNTDLASLTPEERLALPVDGSRPLFSIIEPIVEPLIANLLNEDLLQVLNIGLGAGSVDLYLNSLEKRPNLTTVEIDPAMIEIAREYFGHVDDELHRILLDDGLEVLKRSREAGKTFNFLIIDACAGTEYSEFICPVKPLLSAEAVNLIYENLDCGGMTSLNVLSGSEEIEAFIEEVNV
;
A
#
# COMPACT_ATOMS: atom_id res chain seq x y z
N MET A 1 0.57 -37.25 -5.98
CA MET A 1 -0.21 -36.49 -6.98
C MET A 1 0.12 -35.04 -6.80
N ARG A 2 0.75 -34.39 -7.78
CA ARG A 2 1.01 -32.95 -7.76
C ARG A 2 -0.22 -32.27 -8.36
N SER A 3 -0.94 -31.48 -7.56
CA SER A 3 -2.05 -30.67 -8.04
C SER A 3 -1.52 -29.26 -8.31
N LEU A 4 -1.65 -28.81 -9.55
CA LEU A 4 -1.44 -27.41 -9.93
C LEU A 4 -2.81 -26.74 -9.88
N ALA A 5 -3.02 -25.85 -8.90
CA ALA A 5 -4.20 -25.01 -8.84
C ALA A 5 -3.96 -23.80 -9.75
N VAL A 6 -4.61 -23.79 -10.90
CA VAL A 6 -4.69 -22.60 -11.76
C VAL A 6 -5.96 -21.85 -11.34
N PHE A 7 -5.80 -20.76 -10.60
CA PHE A 7 -6.88 -19.82 -10.30
C PHE A 7 -7.08 -18.92 -11.51
N LEU A 8 -8.15 -19.15 -12.27
CA LEU A 8 -8.66 -18.18 -13.23
C LEU A 8 -9.41 -17.10 -12.44
N ILE A 9 -8.73 -15.98 -12.18
CA ILE A 9 -9.38 -14.76 -11.69
C ILE A 9 -10.17 -14.20 -12.87
N PHE A 10 -11.50 -14.29 -12.80
CA PHE A 10 -12.35 -13.46 -13.65
C PHE A 10 -12.19 -12.01 -13.16
N LEU A 11 -11.37 -11.23 -13.86
CA LEU A 11 -11.39 -9.77 -13.79
C LEU A 11 -12.72 -9.32 -14.39
N GLY A 12 -13.78 -9.34 -13.58
CA GLY A 12 -15.00 -8.63 -13.91
C GLY A 12 -14.63 -7.15 -14.09
N LEU A 13 -14.97 -6.58 -15.25
CA LEU A 13 -14.96 -5.13 -15.48
C LEU A 13 -16.05 -4.53 -14.59
N VAL A 14 -15.75 -4.38 -13.29
CA VAL A 14 -16.62 -3.63 -12.40
C VAL A 14 -16.12 -2.20 -12.45
N GLN A 15 -16.89 -1.37 -13.15
CA GLN A 15 -16.68 0.07 -13.11
C GLN A 15 -17.16 0.60 -11.77
N SER A 16 -16.39 1.50 -11.23
CA SER A 16 -16.71 2.26 -10.05
C SER A 16 -18.00 3.03 -10.28
N GLN A 17 -18.85 3.07 -9.27
CA GLN A 17 -20.18 3.67 -9.41
C GLN A 17 -20.14 5.17 -9.17
N PHE A 18 -19.21 5.64 -8.33
CA PHE A 18 -19.13 7.04 -7.92
C PHE A 18 -17.67 7.49 -7.81
N ILE A 19 -17.32 8.58 -8.50
CA ILE A 19 -16.09 9.34 -8.30
C ILE A 19 -16.48 10.59 -7.49
N ASP A 20 -15.97 10.70 -6.27
CA ASP A 20 -16.40 11.76 -5.33
C ASP A 20 -15.32 12.80 -5.03
N ALA A 21 -14.04 12.51 -5.31
CA ALA A 21 -12.94 13.47 -5.23
C ALA A 21 -11.80 13.07 -6.18
N THR A 22 -10.95 14.04 -6.51
CA THR A 22 -9.73 13.84 -7.30
C THR A 22 -8.57 14.60 -6.64
N VAL A 23 -7.41 13.95 -6.49
CA VAL A 23 -6.17 14.57 -6.01
C VAL A 23 -5.08 14.36 -7.06
N CYS A 24 -4.34 15.42 -7.39
CA CYS A 24 -3.31 15.34 -8.42
C CYS A 24 -1.90 15.41 -7.83
N SER A 25 -1.06 14.46 -8.21
CA SER A 25 0.36 14.44 -7.86
C SER A 25 1.19 15.28 -8.82
N ASN A 26 1.83 16.30 -8.27
CA ASN A 26 2.86 17.04 -8.99
C ASN A 26 4.14 16.23 -9.20
N LEU A 27 4.41 15.24 -8.36
CA LEU A 27 5.61 14.41 -8.43
C LEU A 27 5.47 13.36 -9.54
N GLN A 28 4.37 12.61 -9.52
CA GLN A 28 4.09 11.52 -10.47
C GLN A 28 3.43 12.01 -11.78
N LYS A 29 2.97 13.27 -11.83
CA LYS A 29 2.29 13.87 -13.00
C LYS A 29 1.00 13.15 -13.41
N VAL A 30 0.31 12.59 -12.43
CA VAL A 30 -1.00 11.92 -12.59
C VAL A 30 -2.00 12.41 -11.56
N CYS A 31 -3.28 12.20 -11.85
CA CYS A 31 -4.37 12.44 -10.92
C CYS A 31 -5.00 11.11 -10.47
N PHE A 32 -5.47 11.10 -9.24
CA PHE A 32 -6.05 9.95 -8.58
C PHE A 32 -7.49 10.27 -8.19
N ASP A 33 -8.41 9.41 -8.59
CA ASP A 33 -9.82 9.49 -8.24
C ASP A 33 -10.10 8.67 -6.97
N ILE A 34 -10.85 9.26 -6.05
CA ILE A 34 -11.38 8.60 -4.87
C ILE A 34 -12.77 8.13 -5.22
N VAL A 35 -12.93 6.81 -5.27
CA VAL A 35 -14.14 6.15 -5.75
C VAL A 35 -14.85 5.34 -4.68
N HIS A 36 -16.16 5.20 -4.83
CA HIS A 36 -17.01 4.40 -3.94
C HIS A 36 -17.86 3.41 -4.70
N ASP A 37 -17.79 2.15 -4.26
CA ASP A 37 -18.43 1.03 -4.94
C ASP A 37 -19.13 0.10 -3.97
N SER A 38 -20.17 -0.59 -4.47
CA SER A 38 -20.90 -1.63 -3.75
C SER A 38 -20.77 -2.97 -4.46
N PHE A 39 -20.39 -4.00 -3.73
CA PHE A 39 -20.33 -5.39 -4.19
C PHE A 39 -21.10 -6.29 -3.22
N GLU A 40 -21.25 -7.58 -3.53
CA GLU A 40 -21.92 -8.54 -2.64
C GLU A 40 -21.27 -8.60 -1.24
N GLU A 41 -19.95 -8.37 -1.18
CA GLU A 41 -19.15 -8.44 0.03
C GLU A 41 -19.27 -7.19 0.92
N GLY A 42 -19.78 -6.08 0.39
CA GLY A 42 -19.97 -4.83 1.14
C GLY A 42 -19.79 -3.55 0.32
N LEU A 43 -19.54 -2.45 1.03
CA LEU A 43 -19.26 -1.14 0.47
C LEU A 43 -17.77 -0.84 0.59
N PHE A 44 -17.22 -0.16 -0.39
CA PHE A 44 -15.79 0.05 -0.51
C PHE A 44 -15.47 1.48 -0.91
N ARG A 45 -14.32 1.96 -0.45
CA ARG A 45 -13.64 3.13 -0.96
C ARG A 45 -12.32 2.70 -1.57
N ALA A 46 -11.98 3.27 -2.71
CA ALA A 46 -10.75 2.94 -3.41
C ALA A 46 -10.10 4.18 -4.03
N VAL A 47 -8.82 4.04 -4.36
CA VAL A 47 -8.07 4.98 -5.18
C VAL A 47 -7.81 4.35 -6.53
N THR A 48 -8.14 5.07 -7.59
CA THR A 48 -7.83 4.70 -8.97
C THR A 48 -7.09 5.83 -9.65
N PHE A 49 -6.44 5.56 -10.78
CA PHE A 49 -6.04 6.64 -11.68
C PHE A 49 -7.27 7.35 -12.25
N GLN A 50 -7.13 8.63 -12.58
CA GLN A 50 -8.23 9.43 -13.10
C GLN A 50 -8.81 8.84 -14.40
N SER A 51 -10.15 8.78 -14.46
CA SER A 51 -10.87 8.24 -15.62
C SER A 51 -10.62 9.10 -16.88
N GLY A 52 -9.85 8.55 -17.82
CA GLY A 52 -9.37 9.23 -19.03
C GLY A 52 -8.00 8.74 -19.50
N ASP A 53 -7.19 8.26 -18.55
CA ASP A 53 -5.84 7.76 -18.80
C ASP A 53 -5.78 6.23 -19.03
N LEU A 54 -6.85 5.48 -18.75
CA LEU A 54 -6.84 4.01 -18.83
C LEU A 54 -7.57 3.47 -20.07
N LYS A 55 -6.80 2.97 -21.06
CA LYS A 55 -7.30 2.02 -22.07
C LYS A 55 -7.21 0.58 -21.55
N GLY A 56 -8.04 0.19 -20.59
CA GLY A 56 -7.92 -1.20 -20.05
C GLY A 56 -8.87 -1.67 -18.95
N GLY A 57 -9.77 -0.83 -18.45
CA GLY A 57 -10.56 -1.14 -17.25
C GLY A 57 -9.99 -0.45 -16.00
N GLU A 58 -10.75 -0.46 -14.92
CA GLU A 58 -10.32 0.16 -13.66
C GLU A 58 -9.34 -0.74 -12.92
N ALA A 59 -8.19 -0.18 -12.57
CA ALA A 59 -7.24 -0.81 -11.67
C ALA A 59 -7.21 -0.02 -10.36
N TYR A 60 -7.62 -0.67 -9.28
CA TYR A 60 -7.53 -0.09 -7.94
C TYR A 60 -6.07 -0.13 -7.47
N MET A 61 -5.53 1.02 -7.10
CA MET A 61 -4.23 1.09 -6.42
C MET A 61 -4.35 0.64 -4.97
N SER A 62 -5.47 1.00 -4.33
CA SER A 62 -5.81 0.57 -2.98
C SER A 62 -7.32 0.55 -2.83
N ARG A 63 -7.83 -0.36 -1.99
CA ARG A 63 -9.24 -0.50 -1.69
C ARG A 63 -9.46 -0.97 -0.26
N VAL A 64 -10.40 -0.33 0.43
CA VAL A 64 -10.76 -0.61 1.81
C VAL A 64 -12.27 -0.73 1.96
N SER A 65 -12.71 -1.55 2.91
CA SER A 65 -14.13 -1.65 3.24
C SER A 65 -14.61 -0.40 4.00
N LEU A 66 -15.89 -0.09 3.92
CA LEU A 66 -16.54 0.97 4.70
C LEU A 66 -17.40 0.39 5.83
N ARG A 67 -17.46 1.07 6.97
CA ARG A 67 -18.34 0.76 8.10
C ARG A 67 -19.71 1.39 7.89
N ALA A 68 -20.54 0.72 7.11
CA ALA A 68 -21.94 1.10 6.88
C ALA A 68 -22.85 -0.14 6.85
N PRO A 69 -24.16 -0.01 7.13
CA PRO A 69 -25.11 -1.10 6.91
C PRO A 69 -25.01 -1.65 5.48
N ARG A 70 -25.03 -2.98 5.31
CA ARG A 70 -24.85 -3.61 3.98
C ARG A 70 -25.88 -3.18 2.94
N ASN A 71 -27.06 -2.77 3.39
CA ASN A 71 -28.15 -2.29 2.54
C ASN A 71 -28.13 -0.77 2.31
N THR A 72 -27.04 -0.09 2.66
CA THR A 72 -26.88 1.33 2.35
C THR A 72 -26.80 1.49 0.84
N ASP A 73 -27.73 2.26 0.28
CA ASP A 73 -27.73 2.61 -1.13
C ASP A 73 -26.81 3.82 -1.35
N LEU A 74 -25.61 3.58 -1.90
CA LEU A 74 -24.64 4.63 -2.20
C LEU A 74 -25.18 5.68 -3.16
N ALA A 75 -26.13 5.32 -4.05
CA ALA A 75 -26.75 6.25 -4.99
C ALA A 75 -27.68 7.26 -4.29
N SER A 76 -28.16 6.93 -3.10
CA SER A 76 -29.03 7.80 -2.30
C SER A 76 -28.27 8.87 -1.50
N LEU A 77 -26.94 8.75 -1.42
CA LEU A 77 -26.07 9.65 -0.66
C LEU A 77 -25.48 10.75 -1.56
N THR A 78 -25.20 11.93 -1.01
CA THR A 78 -24.36 12.93 -1.69
C THR A 78 -22.89 12.51 -1.71
N PRO A 79 -22.04 13.11 -2.57
CA PRO A 79 -20.59 12.88 -2.53
C PRO A 79 -19.98 13.10 -1.13
N GLU A 80 -20.39 14.17 -0.44
CA GLU A 80 -19.92 14.48 0.90
C GLU A 80 -20.34 13.41 1.92
N GLU A 81 -21.57 12.88 1.81
CA GLU A 81 -22.05 11.80 2.67
C GLU A 81 -21.31 10.48 2.40
N ARG A 82 -20.97 10.17 1.14
CA ARG A 82 -20.15 9.00 0.79
C ARG A 82 -18.74 9.12 1.33
N LEU A 83 -18.09 10.28 1.17
CA LEU A 83 -16.76 10.56 1.71
C LEU A 83 -16.73 10.53 3.25
N ALA A 84 -17.84 10.91 3.90
CA ALA A 84 -17.98 10.85 5.35
C ALA A 84 -18.19 9.42 5.90
N LEU A 85 -18.45 8.41 5.05
CA LEU A 85 -18.56 7.02 5.51
C LEU A 85 -17.23 6.58 6.16
N PRO A 86 -17.26 6.00 7.38
CA PRO A 86 -16.03 5.61 8.05
C PRO A 86 -15.35 4.42 7.35
N VAL A 87 -14.03 4.48 7.21
CA VAL A 87 -13.23 3.37 6.70
C VAL A 87 -13.11 2.25 7.75
N ASP A 88 -13.17 1.01 7.28
CA ASP A 88 -12.83 -0.17 8.07
C ASP A 88 -11.41 -0.64 7.74
N GLY A 89 -10.43 -0.11 8.47
CA GLY A 89 -9.02 -0.47 8.32
C GLY A 89 -8.72 -1.95 8.61
N SER A 90 -9.62 -2.66 9.30
CA SER A 90 -9.46 -4.09 9.57
C SER A 90 -9.78 -5.00 8.38
N ARG A 91 -10.36 -4.42 7.32
CA ARG A 91 -10.81 -5.15 6.12
C ARG A 91 -10.34 -4.45 4.83
N PRO A 92 -9.01 -4.31 4.64
CA PRO A 92 -8.46 -3.91 3.36
C PRO A 92 -8.71 -5.01 2.32
N LEU A 93 -8.37 -4.77 1.05
CA LEU A 93 -8.33 -5.82 0.04
C LEU A 93 -7.21 -6.82 0.38
N PHE A 94 -7.54 -7.80 1.24
CA PHE A 94 -6.60 -8.69 1.90
C PHE A 94 -5.74 -9.47 0.90
N SER A 95 -6.30 -9.85 -0.24
CA SER A 95 -5.57 -10.55 -1.30
C SER A 95 -4.37 -9.77 -1.87
N ILE A 96 -4.36 -8.44 -1.76
CA ILE A 96 -3.22 -7.62 -2.22
C ILE A 96 -2.19 -7.48 -1.10
N ILE A 97 -2.62 -7.24 0.14
CA ILE A 97 -1.70 -6.89 1.23
C ILE A 97 -1.20 -8.09 2.03
N GLU A 98 -1.90 -9.22 2.02
CA GLU A 98 -1.59 -10.40 2.84
C GLU A 98 -0.15 -10.90 2.63
N PRO A 99 0.35 -11.07 1.38
CA PRO A 99 1.74 -11.51 1.17
C PRO A 99 2.78 -10.54 1.74
N ILE A 100 2.44 -9.25 1.85
CA ILE A 100 3.33 -8.20 2.35
C ILE A 100 3.45 -8.29 3.88
N VAL A 101 2.33 -8.53 4.58
CA VAL A 101 2.23 -8.40 6.04
C VAL A 101 2.19 -9.72 6.80
N GLU A 102 1.92 -10.86 6.15
CA GLU A 102 1.85 -12.17 6.80
C GLU A 102 3.12 -12.53 7.58
N PRO A 103 4.35 -12.34 7.05
CA PRO A 103 5.56 -12.64 7.82
C PRO A 103 5.73 -11.75 9.06
N LEU A 104 5.24 -10.50 9.00
CA LEU A 104 5.23 -9.58 10.13
C LEU A 104 4.25 -10.05 11.21
N ILE A 105 3.05 -10.48 10.83
CA ILE A 105 2.03 -10.98 11.77
C ILE A 105 2.56 -12.18 12.55
N ALA A 106 3.26 -13.10 11.88
CA ALA A 106 3.88 -14.24 12.55
C ALA A 106 4.87 -13.82 13.65
N ASN A 107 5.61 -12.72 13.44
CA ASN A 107 6.55 -12.18 14.42
C ASN A 107 5.88 -11.41 15.57
N LEU A 108 4.71 -10.79 15.35
CA LEU A 108 3.98 -10.08 16.41
C LEU A 108 3.60 -10.99 17.59
N LEU A 109 3.53 -12.30 17.36
CA LEU A 109 3.24 -13.28 18.41
C LEU A 109 4.38 -13.48 19.41
N ASN A 110 5.63 -13.17 19.02
CA ASN A 110 6.82 -13.52 19.79
C ASN A 110 7.54 -12.33 20.43
N GLU A 111 7.32 -11.11 19.93
CA GLU A 111 8.04 -9.90 20.38
C GLU A 111 7.10 -8.87 21.01
N ASP A 112 7.49 -8.22 22.11
CA ASP A 112 6.62 -7.26 22.82
C ASP A 112 6.27 -6.02 21.98
N LEU A 113 7.21 -5.51 21.19
CA LEU A 113 7.01 -4.38 20.28
C LEU A 113 7.90 -4.52 19.04
N LEU A 114 7.29 -4.58 17.86
CA LEU A 114 8.02 -4.56 16.60
C LEU A 114 8.22 -3.12 16.10
N GLN A 115 9.46 -2.76 15.78
CA GLN A 115 9.80 -1.57 14.99
C GLN A 115 9.65 -1.89 13.51
N VAL A 116 8.74 -1.18 12.83
CA VAL A 116 8.42 -1.42 11.43
C VAL A 116 8.64 -0.13 10.65
N LEU A 117 9.35 -0.22 9.54
CA LEU A 117 9.47 0.86 8.56
C LEU A 117 8.83 0.41 7.24
N ASN A 118 7.80 1.14 6.82
CA ASN A 118 7.16 0.98 5.54
C ASN A 118 7.63 2.09 4.58
N ILE A 119 8.14 1.75 3.41
CA ILE A 119 8.55 2.68 2.36
C ILE A 119 7.55 2.56 1.22
N GLY A 120 6.70 3.58 1.07
CA GLY A 120 5.53 3.59 0.19
C GLY A 120 4.22 3.51 0.99
N LEU A 121 3.42 4.56 0.94
CA LEU A 121 2.13 4.62 1.63
C LEU A 121 0.97 4.21 0.71
N GLY A 122 0.97 4.73 -0.52
CA GLY A 122 -0.22 4.69 -1.37
C GLY A 122 -1.42 5.35 -0.68
N ALA A 123 -2.58 4.70 -0.68
CA ALA A 123 -3.73 5.14 0.14
C ALA A 123 -3.66 4.66 1.61
N GLY A 124 -2.62 3.91 1.98
CA GLY A 124 -2.33 3.46 3.34
C GLY A 124 -3.10 2.20 3.81
N SER A 125 -3.54 1.34 2.89
CA SER A 125 -4.23 0.09 3.26
C SER A 125 -3.40 -0.85 4.16
N VAL A 126 -2.08 -0.93 3.95
CA VAL A 126 -1.17 -1.70 4.81
C VAL A 126 -1.15 -1.08 6.22
N ASP A 127 -0.93 0.23 6.28
CA ASP A 127 -0.90 1.00 7.51
C ASP A 127 -2.20 0.88 8.32
N LEU A 128 -3.36 1.05 7.68
CA LEU A 128 -4.68 0.92 8.32
C LEU A 128 -4.86 -0.45 8.94
N TYR A 129 -4.43 -1.49 8.23
CA TYR A 129 -4.55 -2.85 8.69
C TYR A 129 -3.66 -3.14 9.89
N LEU A 130 -2.37 -2.80 9.81
CA LEU A 130 -1.44 -2.93 10.94
C LEU A 130 -1.90 -2.12 12.15
N ASN A 131 -2.49 -0.94 11.91
CA ASN A 131 -3.03 -0.08 12.95
C ASN A 131 -4.35 -0.60 13.55
N SER A 132 -5.03 -1.52 12.89
CA SER A 132 -6.27 -2.15 13.39
C SER A 132 -6.03 -3.39 14.26
N LEU A 133 -4.80 -3.91 14.29
CA LEU A 133 -4.44 -5.09 15.07
C LEU A 133 -4.52 -4.81 16.58
N GLU A 134 -4.89 -5.81 17.37
CA GLU A 134 -4.90 -5.69 18.84
C GLU A 134 -3.50 -5.39 19.39
N LYS A 135 -2.48 -6.03 18.80
CA LYS A 135 -1.06 -5.78 19.10
C LYS A 135 -0.43 -5.05 17.92
N ARG A 136 -0.41 -3.73 18.01
CA ARG A 136 0.10 -2.85 16.94
C ARG A 136 1.64 -2.78 16.97
N PRO A 137 2.32 -2.83 15.82
CA PRO A 137 3.73 -2.45 15.74
C PRO A 137 3.91 -0.94 15.94
N ASN A 138 5.15 -0.51 16.23
CA ASN A 138 5.56 0.87 16.07
C ASN A 138 5.91 1.11 14.60
N LEU A 139 4.93 1.58 13.84
CA LEU A 139 4.98 1.77 12.40
C LEU A 139 5.40 3.19 12.04
N THR A 140 6.49 3.30 11.29
CA THR A 140 6.88 4.53 10.58
C THR A 140 6.69 4.29 9.10
N THR A 141 5.86 5.07 8.45
CA THR A 141 5.67 4.99 7.00
C THR A 141 6.30 6.20 6.33
N VAL A 142 7.07 5.98 5.28
CA VAL A 142 7.74 7.01 4.51
C VAL A 142 7.10 7.08 3.13
N GLU A 143 6.63 8.26 2.78
CA GLU A 143 6.01 8.55 1.49
C GLU A 143 6.68 9.79 0.90
N ILE A 144 7.05 9.72 -0.38
CA ILE A 144 7.74 10.80 -1.08
C ILE A 144 6.73 11.76 -1.73
N ASP A 145 5.53 11.28 -2.04
CA ASP A 145 4.48 12.03 -2.72
C ASP A 145 3.48 12.64 -1.71
N PRO A 146 3.47 13.98 -1.55
CA PRO A 146 2.51 14.62 -0.65
C PRO A 146 1.05 14.39 -1.04
N ALA A 147 0.75 14.11 -2.32
CA ALA A 147 -0.61 13.80 -2.76
C ALA A 147 -1.10 12.48 -2.17
N MET A 148 -0.24 11.47 -2.01
CA MET A 148 -0.60 10.20 -1.38
C MET A 148 -0.89 10.39 0.12
N ILE A 149 -0.10 11.22 0.80
CA ILE A 149 -0.33 11.56 2.21
C ILE A 149 -1.66 12.30 2.39
N GLU A 150 -1.97 13.26 1.50
CA GLU A 150 -3.26 13.93 1.47
C GLU A 150 -4.40 12.92 1.30
N ILE A 151 -4.29 12.02 0.32
CA ILE A 151 -5.31 11.00 0.08
C ILE A 151 -5.54 10.13 1.32
N ALA A 152 -4.45 9.61 1.90
CA ALA A 152 -4.47 8.77 3.07
C ALA A 152 -5.16 9.45 4.26
N ARG A 153 -4.83 10.72 4.54
CA ARG A 153 -5.38 11.47 5.68
C ARG A 153 -6.80 11.93 5.47
N GLU A 154 -7.08 12.58 4.34
CA GLU A 154 -8.38 13.21 4.07
C GLU A 154 -9.46 12.18 3.72
N TYR A 155 -9.12 11.13 2.98
CA TYR A 155 -10.09 10.19 2.43
C TYR A 155 -10.00 8.78 2.99
N PHE A 156 -8.90 8.38 3.63
CA PHE A 156 -8.76 7.02 4.19
C PHE A 156 -8.70 6.99 5.72
N GLY A 157 -8.74 8.16 6.37
CA GLY A 157 -8.85 8.28 7.82
C GLY A 157 -7.54 8.00 8.56
N HIS A 158 -6.39 8.20 7.91
CA HIS A 158 -5.10 8.12 8.57
C HIS A 158 -4.91 9.24 9.59
N VAL A 159 -4.49 8.85 10.80
CA VAL A 159 -4.17 9.76 11.89
C VAL A 159 -2.91 9.26 12.57
N ASP A 160 -1.92 10.15 12.68
CA ASP A 160 -0.69 9.88 13.41
C ASP A 160 -0.98 9.74 14.92
N ASP A 161 -0.33 8.78 15.57
CA ASP A 161 -0.38 8.57 17.01
C ASP A 161 1.01 8.15 17.58
N GLU A 162 1.06 7.65 18.81
CA GLU A 162 2.32 7.25 19.46
C GLU A 162 3.02 6.07 18.77
N LEU A 163 2.25 5.19 18.10
CA LEU A 163 2.72 3.96 17.45
C LEU A 163 2.66 4.03 15.92
N HIS A 164 1.97 5.00 15.32
CA HIS A 164 1.88 5.16 13.87
C HIS A 164 2.17 6.60 13.45
N ARG A 165 3.03 6.78 12.43
CA ARG A 165 3.35 8.10 11.86
C ARG A 165 3.71 8.00 10.39
N ILE A 166 3.35 9.04 9.64
CA ILE A 166 3.67 9.18 8.21
C ILE A 166 4.69 10.31 8.05
N LEU A 167 5.82 10.00 7.42
CA LEU A 167 6.90 10.93 7.11
C LEU A 167 6.89 11.26 5.62
N LEU A 168 6.80 12.55 5.29
CA LEU A 168 7.04 13.05 3.94
C LEU A 168 8.55 13.11 3.70
N ASP A 169 9.12 12.10 3.06
CA ASP A 169 10.57 11.97 2.87
C ASP A 169 10.92 10.98 1.75
N ASP A 170 12.20 10.92 1.38
CA ASP A 170 12.74 9.86 0.51
C ASP A 170 13.11 8.63 1.36
N GLY A 171 12.56 7.46 1.00
CA GLY A 171 12.80 6.20 1.71
C GLY A 171 14.28 5.79 1.77
N LEU A 172 15.05 5.97 0.70
CA LEU A 172 16.48 5.67 0.69
C LEU A 172 17.24 6.60 1.64
N GLU A 173 16.87 7.87 1.66
CA GLU A 173 17.50 8.85 2.56
C GLU A 173 17.15 8.57 4.03
N VAL A 174 15.94 8.10 4.32
CA VAL A 174 15.55 7.63 5.66
C VAL A 174 16.37 6.39 6.07
N LEU A 175 16.59 5.44 5.16
CA LEU A 175 17.43 4.27 5.44
C LEU A 175 18.89 4.66 5.70
N LYS A 176 19.44 5.62 4.96
CA LYS A 176 20.81 6.14 5.19
C LYS A 176 20.93 6.79 6.57
N ARG A 177 20.00 7.70 6.89
CA ARG A 177 19.97 8.37 8.20
C ARG A 177 19.77 7.38 9.35
N SER A 178 18.92 6.36 9.16
CA SER A 178 18.67 5.34 10.19
C SER A 178 19.93 4.53 10.46
N ARG A 179 20.63 4.08 9.42
CA ARG A 179 21.95 3.43 9.52
C ARG A 179 22.96 4.31 10.27
N GLU A 180 23.12 5.57 9.87
CA GLU A 180 24.06 6.50 10.50
C GLU A 180 23.74 6.73 11.99
N ALA A 181 22.47 6.70 12.35
CA ALA A 181 22.01 6.81 13.74
C ALA A 181 22.09 5.49 14.52
N GLY A 182 22.49 4.38 13.89
CA GLY A 182 22.48 3.04 14.51
C GLY A 182 21.07 2.53 14.81
N LYS A 183 20.06 3.03 14.09
CA LYS A 183 18.66 2.60 14.21
C LYS A 183 18.39 1.46 13.24
N THR A 184 17.80 0.39 13.75
CA THR A 184 17.42 -0.81 13.00
C THR A 184 15.93 -1.12 13.20
N PHE A 185 15.41 -2.03 12.38
CA PHE A 185 14.00 -2.40 12.34
C PHE A 185 13.83 -3.92 12.40
N ASN A 186 12.77 -4.38 13.05
CA ASN A 186 12.40 -5.79 13.04
C ASN A 186 11.76 -6.19 11.71
N PHE A 187 11.10 -5.23 11.05
CA PHE A 187 10.48 -5.46 9.76
C PHE A 187 10.60 -4.25 8.83
N LEU A 188 10.99 -4.50 7.58
CA LEU A 188 10.97 -3.50 6.50
C LEU A 188 9.94 -3.89 5.45
N ILE A 189 9.06 -2.96 5.08
CA ILE A 189 8.12 -3.12 3.96
C ILE A 189 8.58 -2.18 2.86
N ILE A 190 8.86 -2.72 1.67
CA ILE A 190 9.26 -1.97 0.49
C ILE A 190 8.12 -2.06 -0.52
N ASP A 191 7.29 -1.01 -0.57
CA ASP A 191 6.06 -0.91 -1.36
C ASP A 191 5.95 0.47 -2.06
N ALA A 192 7.09 1.04 -2.43
CA ALA A 192 7.15 2.31 -3.14
C ALA A 192 7.12 2.07 -4.64
N CYS A 193 6.00 2.41 -5.26
CA CYS A 193 5.76 2.22 -6.68
C CYS A 193 5.72 3.55 -7.43
N ALA A 194 5.96 3.52 -8.74
CA ALA A 194 5.72 4.68 -9.60
C ALA A 194 5.26 4.23 -10.99
N GLY A 195 4.42 5.04 -11.61
CA GLY A 195 3.97 4.89 -12.98
C GLY A 195 2.87 5.89 -13.31
N THR A 196 2.71 6.15 -14.61
CA THR A 196 1.71 7.11 -15.12
C THR A 196 0.38 6.45 -15.46
N GLU A 197 0.36 5.13 -15.59
CA GLU A 197 -0.82 4.29 -15.78
C GLU A 197 -0.56 2.89 -15.20
N TYR A 198 -1.61 2.09 -15.01
CA TYR A 198 -1.48 0.77 -14.39
C TYR A 198 -0.54 -0.18 -15.14
N SER A 199 -0.54 -0.15 -16.48
CA SER A 199 0.36 -0.95 -17.32
C SER A 199 1.84 -0.57 -17.19
N GLU A 200 2.12 0.63 -16.70
CA GLU A 200 3.47 1.18 -16.55
C GLU A 200 3.91 1.23 -15.07
N PHE A 201 3.06 0.76 -14.16
CA PHE A 201 3.33 0.82 -12.73
C PHE A 201 4.41 -0.20 -12.36
N ILE A 202 5.52 0.29 -11.80
CA ILE A 202 6.64 -0.52 -11.36
C ILE A 202 6.76 -0.45 -9.83
N CYS A 203 6.82 -1.60 -9.18
CA CYS A 203 7.06 -1.76 -7.76
C CYS A 203 8.19 -2.76 -7.49
N PRO A 204 9.14 -2.48 -6.59
CA PRO A 204 9.43 -1.14 -6.10
C PRO A 204 10.13 -0.30 -7.19
N VAL A 205 10.21 1.02 -7.00
CA VAL A 205 10.90 1.91 -7.93
C VAL A 205 12.37 1.51 -8.11
N LYS A 206 12.90 1.68 -9.33
CA LYS A 206 14.26 1.25 -9.71
C LYS A 206 15.37 1.64 -8.72
N PRO A 207 15.40 2.84 -8.11
CA PRO A 207 16.41 3.18 -7.11
C PRO A 207 16.47 2.21 -5.91
N LEU A 208 15.33 1.69 -5.48
CA LEU A 208 15.21 0.71 -4.37
C LEU A 208 15.63 -0.71 -4.77
N LEU A 209 15.81 -0.98 -6.07
CA LEU A 209 16.29 -2.27 -6.60
C LEU A 209 17.81 -2.32 -6.79
N SER A 210 18.52 -1.21 -6.61
CA SER A 210 19.98 -1.19 -6.77
C SER A 210 20.68 -2.03 -5.69
N ALA A 211 21.83 -2.62 -6.02
CA ALA A 211 22.64 -3.35 -5.04
C ALA A 211 23.01 -2.51 -3.79
N GLU A 212 23.20 -1.19 -3.96
CA GLU A 212 23.41 -0.27 -2.84
C GLU A 212 22.18 -0.20 -1.93
N ALA A 213 20.99 -0.03 -2.51
CA ALA A 213 19.74 0.02 -1.76
C ALA A 213 19.47 -1.31 -1.02
N VAL A 214 19.69 -2.45 -1.68
CA VAL A 214 19.49 -3.77 -1.08
C VAL A 214 20.44 -4.00 0.09
N ASN A 215 21.71 -3.62 -0.04
CA ASN A 215 22.66 -3.65 1.09
C ASN A 215 22.19 -2.74 2.23
N LEU A 216 21.71 -1.55 1.91
CA LEU A 216 21.23 -0.61 2.91
C LEU A 216 19.97 -1.10 3.64
N ILE A 217 19.04 -1.76 2.93
CA ILE A 217 17.87 -2.43 3.50
C ILE A 217 18.35 -3.51 4.49
N TYR A 218 19.27 -4.37 4.05
CA TYR A 218 19.83 -5.44 4.89
C TYR A 218 20.52 -4.89 6.15
N GLU A 219 21.33 -3.84 6.02
CA GLU A 219 22.05 -3.22 7.15
C GLU A 219 21.14 -2.48 8.14
N ASN A 220 19.89 -2.17 7.76
CA ASN A 220 18.89 -1.57 8.64
C ASN A 220 18.00 -2.61 9.33
N LEU A 221 18.17 -3.91 9.08
CA LEU A 221 17.44 -4.97 9.78
C LEU A 221 18.13 -5.36 11.09
N ASP A 222 17.32 -5.61 12.12
CA ASP A 222 17.78 -6.27 13.34
C ASP A 222 18.22 -7.71 13.06
N CYS A 223 18.93 -8.31 14.02
CA CYS A 223 19.22 -9.74 13.98
C CYS A 223 17.91 -10.54 13.97
N GLY A 224 17.66 -11.31 12.90
CA GLY A 224 16.39 -12.02 12.69
C GLY A 224 15.27 -11.15 12.12
N GLY A 225 15.54 -9.88 11.83
CA GLY A 225 14.63 -9.00 11.12
C GLY A 225 14.34 -9.49 9.70
N MET A 226 13.18 -9.10 9.18
CA MET A 226 12.69 -9.53 7.87
C MET A 226 12.32 -8.34 7.00
N THR A 227 12.33 -8.56 5.68
CA THR A 227 11.84 -7.57 4.72
C THR A 227 10.83 -8.20 3.78
N SER A 228 9.78 -7.46 3.45
CA SER A 228 8.86 -7.77 2.35
C SER A 228 9.08 -6.77 1.22
N LEU A 229 9.19 -7.26 -0.01
CA LEU A 229 9.25 -6.42 -1.20
C LEU A 229 7.99 -6.71 -2.02
N ASN A 230 7.16 -5.68 -2.24
CA ASN A 230 6.08 -5.78 -3.22
C ASN A 230 6.70 -5.63 -4.62
N VAL A 231 6.62 -6.68 -5.42
CA VAL A 231 7.19 -6.69 -6.77
C VAL A 231 6.07 -6.75 -7.80
N LEU A 232 5.95 -5.65 -8.55
CA LEU A 232 5.05 -5.50 -9.69
C LEU A 232 5.90 -4.96 -10.85
N SER A 233 6.29 -5.81 -11.78
CA SER A 233 7.02 -5.40 -12.98
C SER A 233 6.74 -6.34 -14.15
N GLY A 234 7.22 -5.97 -15.34
CA GLY A 234 7.33 -6.92 -16.44
C GLY A 234 8.32 -8.05 -16.11
N SER A 235 8.16 -9.21 -16.73
CA SER A 235 8.98 -10.40 -16.44
C SER A 235 10.48 -10.18 -16.62
N GLU A 236 10.88 -9.37 -17.61
CA GLU A 236 12.30 -9.08 -17.91
C GLU A 236 12.99 -8.27 -16.79
N GLU A 237 12.26 -7.39 -16.10
CA GLU A 237 12.80 -6.51 -15.07
C GLU A 237 13.00 -7.26 -13.74
N ILE A 238 12.09 -8.18 -13.41
CA ILE A 238 12.26 -9.13 -12.30
C ILE A 238 13.46 -10.03 -12.54
N GLU A 239 13.61 -10.59 -13.74
CA GLU A 239 14.72 -11.48 -14.08
C GLU A 239 16.07 -10.73 -13.96
N ALA A 240 16.16 -9.51 -14.48
CA ALA A 240 17.35 -8.68 -14.37
C ALA A 240 17.67 -8.33 -12.90
N PHE A 241 16.67 -8.00 -12.09
CA PHE A 241 16.86 -7.75 -10.67
C PHE A 241 17.40 -9.00 -9.95
N ILE A 242 16.76 -10.16 -10.13
CA ILE A 242 17.20 -11.42 -9.51
C ILE A 242 18.65 -11.75 -9.90
N GLU A 243 19.03 -11.57 -11.17
CA GLU A 243 20.41 -11.74 -11.63
C GLU A 243 21.40 -10.75 -10.98
N GLU A 244 20.99 -9.50 -10.77
CA GLU A 244 21.84 -8.45 -10.18
C GLU A 244 22.10 -8.67 -8.68
N VAL A 245 21.08 -9.08 -7.91
CA VAL A 245 21.23 -9.32 -6.46
C VAL A 245 21.82 -10.68 -6.09
N ASN A 246 22.04 -11.58 -7.06
CA ASN A 246 22.73 -12.86 -6.89
C ASN A 246 22.19 -13.70 -5.71
N VAL A 247 20.85 -13.77 -5.61
CA VAL A 247 20.09 -14.58 -4.63
C VAL A 247 19.79 -15.97 -5.20
#